data_AF-A0A9X3WHZ1-F1
#
_entry.id   AF-A0A9X3WHZ1-F1
#
_cell.length_a   1.000
_cell.length_b   1.000
_cell.length_c   1.000
_cell.angle_alpha   90.00
_cell.angle_beta   90.00
_cell.angle_gamma   90.00
#
_symmetry.space_group_name_H-M   'P 1'
#
loop_
_entity.id
_entity.type
_entity.pdbx_description
1 polymer ?
#
loop_
_entity_poly.entity_id
_entity_poly.type
_entity_poly.pdbx_seq_one_letter_code
_entity_poly.pdbx_strand_id
1 'polypeptide(L)' 'MKHEVHNWDVHVGNIEVTGVTASSVFLIGDNETIKLSSFYDTPPDSYIVGSLVPLSRPMQPEGNTDE' A
#
# COMPACT_ATOMS: atom_id res chain seq x y z
N MET A 1 14.36 -16.30 27.42
CA MET A 1 15.38 -16.90 26.54
C MET A 1 16.57 -15.94 26.53
N LYS A 2 17.81 -16.43 26.64
CA LYS A 2 19.02 -15.59 26.65
C LYS A 2 19.67 -15.72 25.27
N HIS A 3 19.70 -14.63 24.51
CA HIS A 3 20.37 -14.60 23.22
C HIS A 3 21.80 -14.11 23.42
N GLU A 4 22.75 -14.92 22.99
CA GLU A 4 24.16 -14.58 23.00
C GLU A 4 24.57 -14.32 21.55
N VAL A 5 24.86 -13.06 21.25
CA VAL A 5 25.25 -12.62 19.91
C VAL A 5 26.76 -12.48 19.89
N HIS A 6 27.41 -13.34 19.12
CA HIS A 6 28.85 -13.25 18.86
C HIS A 6 29.07 -12.64 17.48
N ASN A 7 29.32 -11.34 17.43
CA ASN A 7 29.72 -10.67 16.21
C ASN A 7 31.19 -10.97 15.93
N TRP A 8 31.45 -12.00 15.12
CA TRP A 8 32.79 -12.38 14.67
C TRP A 8 33.27 -11.48 13.54
N ASP A 9 33.56 -10.23 13.88
CA ASP A 9 34.28 -9.32 13.00
C ASP A 9 33.54 -9.02 11.67
N VAL A 10 32.24 -8.69 11.79
CA VAL A 10 31.41 -8.27 10.66
C VAL A 10 31.95 -6.95 10.11
N HIS A 11 32.73 -7.05 9.03
CA HIS A 11 33.26 -5.91 8.31
C HIS A 11 32.30 -5.48 7.21
N VAL A 12 31.45 -4.52 7.54
CA VAL A 12 30.62 -3.84 6.55
C VAL A 12 31.48 -2.83 5.80
N GLY A 13 31.74 -3.11 4.52
CA GLY A 13 32.40 -2.17 3.61
C GLY A 13 31.50 -0.99 3.23
N ASN A 14 31.70 -0.42 2.05
CA ASN A 14 30.88 0.71 1.64
C ASN A 14 29.49 0.23 1.20
N ILE A 15 28.44 0.79 1.81
CA ILE A 15 27.05 0.55 1.41
C ILE A 15 26.50 1.85 0.84
N GLU A 16 25.99 1.77 -0.38
CA GLU A 16 25.25 2.86 -1.01
C GLU A 16 23.78 2.43 -1.15
N VAL A 17 22.91 3.07 -0.37
CA VAL A 17 21.46 2.87 -0.47
C VAL A 17 20.87 4.08 -1.19
N THR A 18 20.43 3.89 -2.43
CA THR A 18 19.84 4.96 -3.25
C THR A 18 18.37 5.24 -2.91
N GLY A 19 17.74 4.37 -2.12
CA GLY A 19 16.40 4.59 -1.57
C GLY A 19 15.89 3.42 -0.74
N VAL A 20 15.30 3.75 0.41
CA VAL A 20 14.46 2.86 1.23
C VAL A 20 13.04 3.40 1.04
N THR A 21 12.22 2.72 0.24
CA THR A 21 10.88 3.20 -0.15
C THR A 21 9.83 2.91 0.93
N ALA A 22 8.57 3.25 0.67
CA ALA A 22 7.48 2.94 1.60
C ALA A 22 7.50 1.45 2.00
N SER A 23 7.34 1.20 3.30
CA SER A 23 7.32 -0.14 3.90
C SER A 23 8.57 -0.97 3.62
N SER A 24 9.76 -0.44 3.85
CA SER A 24 11.01 -1.21 3.68
C SER A 24 11.93 -1.15 4.89
N VAL A 25 12.74 -2.21 5.05
CA VAL A 25 13.68 -2.41 6.14
C VAL A 25 15.00 -2.89 5.54
N PHE A 26 16.09 -2.20 5.87
CA PHE A 26 17.45 -2.63 5.54
C PHE A 26 18.16 -3.04 6.84
N LEU A 27 18.58 -4.30 6.92
CA LEU A 27 19.19 -4.89 8.11
C LEU A 27 20.56 -5.47 7.78
N ILE A 28 21.53 -5.21 8.66
CA ILE A 28 22.85 -5.82 8.62
C ILE A 28 23.11 -6.49 9.96
N GLY A 29 23.55 -7.75 9.92
CA GLY A 29 23.67 -8.59 11.10
C GLY A 29 22.37 -9.32 11.42
N ASP A 30 22.39 -10.06 12.53
CA ASP A 30 21.37 -11.05 12.82
C ASP A 30 20.19 -10.41 13.58
N ASN A 31 18.98 -10.84 13.24
CA ASN A 31 17.77 -10.49 13.98
C ASN A 31 16.96 -11.76 14.23
N GLU A 32 16.53 -11.97 15.48
CA GLU A 32 15.78 -13.16 15.86
C GLU A 32 14.31 -13.11 15.41
N THR A 33 13.68 -11.93 15.45
CA THR A 33 12.29 -11.77 15.05
C THR A 33 12.01 -10.32 14.65
N ILE A 34 11.53 -10.14 13.42
CA ILE A 34 10.98 -8.87 12.94
C ILE A 34 9.45 -9.00 12.92
N LYS A 35 8.76 -8.24 13.78
CA LYS A 35 7.29 -8.17 13.78
C LYS A 35 6.85 -6.88 13.11
N LEU A 36 6.18 -7.00 11.96
CA LEU A 36 5.59 -5.90 11.24
C LEU A 36 4.06 -5.98 11.39
N SER A 37 3.44 -4.90 11.84
CA SER A 37 1.98 -4.78 11.94
C SER A 37 1.54 -3.53 11.20
N SER A 38 0.56 -3.68 10.31
CA SER A 38 -0.13 -2.56 9.68
C SER A 38 -1.62 -2.64 10.02
N PHE A 39 -2.21 -1.52 10.38
CA PHE A 39 -3.65 -1.38 10.56
C PHE A 39 -4.18 -0.51 9.42
N TYR A 40 -5.23 -0.98 8.76
CA TYR A 40 -6.04 -0.13 7.90
C TYR A 40 -7.14 0.50 8.75
N ASP A 41 -7.24 1.83 8.73
CA ASP A 41 -8.25 2.59 9.47
C ASP A 41 -9.53 2.83 8.64
N THR A 42 -9.73 2.09 7.54
CA THR A 42 -10.91 2.22 6.68
C THR A 42 -11.99 1.23 7.14
N PRO A 43 -13.14 1.70 7.65
CA PRO A 43 -14.26 0.81 8.00
C PRO A 43 -14.78 0.06 6.77
N PRO A 44 -15.37 -1.15 6.93
CA PRO A 44 -15.90 -1.96 5.82
C PRO A 44 -16.91 -1.21 4.94
N ASP A 45 -17.70 -0.31 5.55
CA ASP A 45 -18.73 0.49 4.87
C ASP A 45 -18.16 1.62 3.99
N SER A 46 -16.86 1.91 4.10
CA SER A 46 -16.16 2.91 3.27
C SER A 46 -15.53 2.30 2.01
N TYR A 47 -15.72 1.00 1.77
CA TYR A 47 -15.32 0.35 0.53
C TYR A 47 -16.29 0.73 -0.61
N ILE A 48 -15.96 1.77 -1.36
CA ILE A 48 -16.74 2.20 -2.53
C ILE A 48 -16.43 1.26 -3.70
N VAL A 49 -17.22 0.20 -3.86
CA VAL A 49 -17.26 -0.60 -5.08
C VAL A 49 -17.93 0.23 -6.18
N GLY A 50 -17.11 0.78 -7.07
CA GLY A 50 -17.52 1.24 -8.39
C GLY A 50 -18.28 2.57 -8.38
N SER A 51 -17.70 3.56 -9.08
CA SER A 51 -18.50 4.67 -9.58
C SER A 51 -19.48 4.11 -10.63
N LEU A 52 -20.71 3.82 -10.22
CA LEU A 52 -21.83 3.78 -11.17
C LEU A 52 -22.05 5.23 -11.60
N VAL A 53 -21.26 5.72 -12.55
CA VAL A 53 -21.54 6.97 -13.24
C VAL A 53 -22.88 6.78 -13.98
N PRO A 54 -23.98 7.41 -13.57
CA PRO A 54 -25.19 7.37 -14.36
C PRO A 54 -25.00 8.43 -15.42
N LEU A 55 -24.56 8.03 -16.62
CA LEU A 55 -24.63 8.92 -17.79
C LEU A 55 -26.09 9.04 -18.20
N SER A 56 -26.84 9.91 -17.52
CA SER A 56 -28.13 10.38 -18.03
C SER A 56 -27.86 11.39 -19.15
N ARG A 57 -28.12 11.01 -20.39
CA ARG A 57 -28.35 11.98 -21.47
C ARG A 57 -29.86 12.22 -21.54
N PRO A 58 -30.38 13.42 -21.20
CA PRO A 58 -31.74 13.74 -21.57
C PRO A 58 -31.72 14.00 -23.08
N MET A 59 -32.19 13.04 -23.87
CA MET A 59 -32.52 13.29 -25.27
C MET A 59 -34.04 13.31 -25.37
N GLN A 60 -34.61 14.52 -25.39
CA GLN A 60 -35.92 14.76 -25.98
C GLN A 60 -35.75 14.78 -27.50
N PRO A 61 -36.47 13.93 -28.26
CA PRO A 61 -36.84 14.28 -29.61
C PRO A 61 -38.23 14.91 -29.56
N GLU A 62 -38.29 16.19 -29.92
CA GLU A 62 -39.51 16.89 -30.34
C GLU A 62 -40.20 16.02 -31.41
N GLY A 63 -41.26 15.31 -31.02
CA GLY A 63 -42.11 14.61 -31.96
C GLY A 63 -43.02 15.63 -32.64
N ASN A 64 -42.75 15.92 -33.91
CA ASN A 64 -43.73 16.49 -34.83
C ASN A 64 -45.05 15.72 -34.69
N THR A 65 -46.11 16.37 -34.23
CA THR A 65 -47.46 15.94 -34.53
C THR A 65 -47.84 16.63 -35.83
N ASP A 66 -47.90 15.83 -36.89
CA ASP A 66 -48.61 16.16 -38.11
C ASP A 66 -50.10 16.34 -37.77
N GLU A 67 -50.61 17.58 -37.80
CA GLU A 67 -51.95 18.00 -38.27
C GLU A 67 -51.92 19.47 -38.71
#